data_AF-A0A7C8HGV1-F1
#
_entry.id   AF-A0A7C8HGV1-F1
#
_cell.length_a   1.000
_cell.length_b   1.000
_cell.length_c   1.000
_cell.angle_alpha   90.00
_cell.angle_beta   90.00
_cell.angle_gamma   90.00
#
_symmetry.space_group_name_H-M   'P 1'
#
loop_
_entity.id
_entity.type
_entity.pdbx_description
1 polymer ?
#
loop_
_entity_poly.entity_id
_entity_poly.type
_entity_poly.pdbx_seq_one_letter_code
_entity_poly.pdbx_strand_id
1 'polypeptide(L)' 'MSQPWLEPYVKVIDENHGYVEVYIDKSELAYVSGFFLQLGTNAKVIKPQKVIDFICKQLQDTITHYSS' A
#
# COMPACT_ATOMS: atom_id res chain seq x y z
N MET A 1 -6.76 -24.91 -2.29
CA MET A 1 -6.95 -24.92 -0.83
C MET A 1 -7.55 -23.58 -0.47
N SER A 2 -8.78 -23.52 0.03
CA SER A 2 -9.33 -22.27 0.59
C SER A 2 -8.74 -22.03 1.98
N GLN A 3 -8.52 -20.76 2.34
CA GLN A 3 -8.06 -20.35 3.67
C GLN A 3 -9.18 -19.48 4.29
N PRO A 4 -10.15 -20.09 5.01
CA PRO A 4 -11.38 -19.39 5.44
C PRO A 4 -11.15 -18.16 6.32
N TRP A 5 -10.01 -18.12 7.02
CA TRP A 5 -9.62 -16.98 7.87
C TRP A 5 -9.12 -15.76 7.06
N LEU A 6 -8.76 -15.95 5.78
CA LEU A 6 -8.37 -14.87 4.86
C LEU A 6 -9.54 -14.30 4.08
N GLU A 7 -10.59 -15.10 3.85
CA GLU A 7 -11.75 -14.72 3.03
C GLU A 7 -12.43 -13.40 3.44
N PRO A 8 -12.46 -12.98 4.73
CA PRO A 8 -12.99 -11.66 5.10
C PRO A 8 -12.10 -10.49 4.68
N TYR A 9 -10.79 -10.69 4.59
CA TYR A 9 -9.80 -9.64 4.38
C TYR A 9 -9.27 -9.61 2.95
N VAL A 10 -9.37 -10.72 2.22
CA VAL A 10 -8.85 -10.88 0.86
C VAL A 10 -10.02 -11.05 -0.09
N LYS A 11 -10.20 -10.08 -0.98
CA LYS A 11 -11.19 -10.13 -2.07
C LYS A 11 -10.48 -10.29 -3.39
N VAL A 12 -10.59 -11.48 -3.99
CA VAL A 12 -10.11 -11.75 -5.35
C VAL A 12 -11.17 -11.27 -6.34
N ILE A 13 -10.77 -10.46 -7.31
CA ILE A 13 -11.65 -9.96 -8.38
C ILE A 13 -11.52 -10.88 -9.61
N ASP A 14 -10.27 -11.20 -9.96
CA ASP A 14 -9.89 -12.11 -11.05
C ASP A 14 -8.55 -12.78 -10.73
N GLU A 15 -8.02 -13.58 -11.65
CA GLU A 15 -6.78 -14.37 -11.45
C GLU A 15 -5.55 -13.53 -11.07
N ASN A 16 -5.51 -12.25 -11.42
CA ASN A 16 -4.37 -11.37 -11.20
C ASN A 16 -4.65 -10.16 -10.32
N HIS A 17 -5.91 -9.90 -9.97
CA HIS A 17 -6.30 -8.72 -9.21
C HIS A 17 -7.10 -9.09 -7.96
N GLY A 18 -6.73 -8.46 -6.86
CA GLY A 18 -7.46 -8.55 -5.61
C GLY A 18 -7.17 -7.38 -4.69
N TYR A 19 -7.94 -7.31 -3.61
CA TYR A 19 -7.75 -6.35 -2.54
C TYR A 19 -7.50 -7.07 -1.23
N VAL A 20 -6.68 -6.45 -0.40
CA VAL A 20 -6.53 -6.82 1.00
C VAL A 20 -6.98 -5.66 1.87
N GLU A 21 -7.86 -5.93 2.82
CA GLU A 21 -8.14 -4.99 3.91
C GLU A 21 -7.20 -5.28 5.08
N VAL A 22 -6.44 -4.25 5.47
CA VAL A 22 -5.50 -4.29 6.58
C VAL A 22 -5.87 -3.24 7.62
N TYR A 23 -5.75 -3.60 8.89
CA TYR A 23 -5.81 -2.66 10.00
C TYR A 23 -4.39 -2.25 10.35
N ILE A 24 -4.17 -0.95 10.46
CA ILE A 24 -2.86 -0.38 10.80
C ILE A 24 -3.03 0.57 11.97
N ASP A 25 -2.06 0.58 12.88
CA ASP A 25 -2.02 1.62 13.89
C ASP A 25 -1.66 2.96 13.22
N LYS A 26 -2.25 4.06 13.71
CA LYS A 26 -1.92 5.40 13.23
C LYS A 26 -0.45 5.75 13.47
N SER A 27 0.18 5.20 14.51
CA SER A 27 1.61 5.41 14.77
C SER A 27 2.51 4.77 13.72
N GLU A 28 2.04 3.76 13.00
CA GLU A 28 2.82 3.01 12.01
C GLU A 28 2.70 3.58 10.59
N LEU A 29 1.98 4.70 10.42
CA LEU A 29 1.62 5.22 9.10
C LEU A 29 2.85 5.45 8.20
N ALA A 30 3.93 6.01 8.74
CA ALA A 30 5.16 6.24 7.98
C ALA A 30 5.83 4.93 7.53
N TYR A 31 5.85 3.92 8.41
CA TYR A 31 6.41 2.60 8.11
C TYR A 31 5.59 1.90 7.02
N VAL A 32 4.27 1.85 7.18
CA VAL A 32 3.36 1.22 6.21
C VAL A 32 3.44 1.90 4.85
N SER A 33 3.48 3.23 4.81
CA SER A 33 3.69 3.96 3.56
C SER A 33 5.01 3.60 2.88
N GLY A 34 6.10 3.48 3.66
CA GLY A 34 7.40 3.05 3.15
C GLY A 34 7.37 1.63 2.59
N PHE A 35 6.70 0.70 3.28
CA PHE A 35 6.51 -0.68 2.81
C PHE A 35 5.79 -0.73 1.45
N PHE A 36 4.64 -0.05 1.33
CA PHE A 36 3.89 -0.05 0.06
C PHE A 36 4.63 0.67 -1.07
N LEU A 37 5.42 1.69 -0.76
CA LEU A 37 6.28 2.34 -1.74
C LEU A 37 7.28 1.35 -2.36
N GLN A 38 7.88 0.47 -1.56
CA GLN A 38 8.83 -0.54 -2.04
C GLN A 38 8.21 -1.60 -2.95
N LEU A 39 6.89 -1.83 -2.86
CA LEU A 39 6.18 -2.75 -3.75
C LEU A 39 6.01 -2.19 -5.17
N GLY A 40 6.21 -0.89 -5.36
CA GLY A 40 6.10 -0.23 -6.66
C GLY A 40 4.72 -0.41 -7.28
N THR A 41 4.66 -0.79 -8.55
CA THR A 41 3.40 -0.97 -9.28
C THR A 41 2.70 -2.31 -9.02
N ASN A 42 3.30 -3.20 -8.22
CA ASN A 42 2.71 -4.50 -7.88
C ASN A 42 1.60 -4.38 -6.83
N ALA A 43 1.54 -3.26 -6.10
CA ALA A 43 0.50 -2.98 -5.12
C ALA A 43 0.12 -1.51 -5.12
N LYS A 44 -1.18 -1.22 -4.95
CA LYS A 44 -1.70 0.14 -4.88
C LYS A 44 -2.53 0.34 -3.63
N VAL A 45 -2.17 1.33 -2.83
CA VAL A 45 -2.98 1.78 -1.69
C VAL A 45 -4.19 2.54 -2.22
N ILE A 46 -5.40 2.10 -1.85
CA ILE A 46 -6.66 2.75 -2.22
C ILE A 46 -7.18 3.67 -1.10
N LYS A 47 -6.97 3.25 0.16
CA LYS A 47 -7.34 4.00 1.37
C LYS A 47 -6.41 3.59 2.53
N PRO A 48 -6.18 4.46 3.53
CA PRO A 48 -6.66 5.84 3.62
C PRO A 48 -5.80 6.84 2.82
N GLN A 49 -6.38 7.99 2.46
CA GLN A 49 -5.71 9.03 1.67
C GLN A 49 -4.35 9.45 2.24
N LYS A 50 -4.23 9.53 3.57
CA LYS A 50 -3.01 9.94 4.25
C LYS A 50 -1.80 9.02 3.94
N VAL A 51 -2.04 7.73 3.69
CA VAL A 51 -0.97 6.80 3.28
C VAL A 51 -0.52 7.09 1.85
N ILE A 52 -1.48 7.38 0.96
CA ILE A 52 -1.23 7.77 -0.44
C ILE A 52 -0.41 9.06 -0.48
N ASP A 53 -0.82 10.07 0.30
CA ASP A 53 -0.14 11.37 0.37
C ASP A 53 1.33 11.22 0.80
N PHE A 54 1.58 10.35 1.79
CA PHE A 54 2.93 10.09 2.28
C PHE A 54 3.80 9.41 1.20
N ILE A 55 3.25 8.44 0.48
CA ILE A 55 3.94 7.76 -0.63
C ILE A 55 4.29 8.77 -1.73
N CYS A 56 3.32 9.58 -2.16
CA CYS A 56 3.53 10.59 -3.20
C CYS A 56 4.59 11.61 -2.79
N LYS A 57 4.56 12.08 -1.54
CA LYS A 57 5.58 12.99 -1.01
C LYS A 57 6.98 12.36 -1.06
N GLN A 58 7.15 11.13 -0.58
CA GLN A 58 8.46 10.48 -0.61
C GLN A 58 9.00 10.27 -2.04
N LEU A 59 8.13 9.95 -3.00
CA LEU A 59 8.50 9.88 -4.41
C LEU A 59 8.94 11.23 -4.96
N GLN A 60 8.21 12.31 -4.64
CA GLN A 60 8.59 13.66 -5.05
C GLN A 60 9.93 14.06 -4.43
N ASP A 61 10.12 13.88 -3.13
CA ASP A 61 11.37 14.15 -2.43
C ASP A 61 12.54 13.36 -3.05
N THR A 62 12.31 12.10 -3.42
CA THR A 62 13.29 11.26 -4.12
C THR A 62 13.66 11.83 -5.49
N ILE A 63 12.66 12.18 -6.32
CA ILE A 63 12.90 12.77 -7.65
C ILE A 63 13.67 14.08 -7.50
N THR A 64 13.27 14.96 -6.58
CA THR A 64 13.95 16.23 -6.32
C THR A 64 15.40 16.02 -5.93
N HIS A 65 15.69 15.03 -5.08
CA HIS A 65 17.05 14.73 -4.65
C HIS A 65 17.97 14.28 -5.78
N TYR A 66 17.48 13.40 -6.68
CA TYR A 66 18.28 12.89 -7.80
C TYR A 66 18.28 13.78 -9.05
N SER A 67 17.37 14.75 -9.13
CA SER A 67 17.32 15.72 -10.23
C SER A 67 18.13 17.00 -9.95
N SER A 68 18.78 17.07 -8.77
CA SER A 68 19.63 18.18 -8.33
C SER A 68 21.10 17.94 -8.65
#